data_AF-A0A6J3MF27-F1
#
_entry.id   AF-A0A6J3MF27-F1
#
_cell.length_a   1.000
_cell.length_b   1.000
_cell.length_c   1.000
_cell.angle_alpha   90.00
_cell.angle_beta   90.00
_cell.angle_gamma   90.00
#
_symmetry.space_group_name_H-M   'P 1'
#
loop_
_entity.id
_entity.type
_entity.pdbx_description
1 polymer ?
#
loop_
_entity_poly.entity_id
_entity_poly.type
_entity_poly.pdbx_seq_one_letter_code
_entity_poly.pdbx_strand_id
1 'polypeptide(L)'
;MVKALAVASFLGQAAAHIVMANPQPFSAEYMATSPLASDGSNFPCQYTGPSSYTFNHMNNMAVGEDQLLSFNGSASHGGGTCQLAVTLDTAPTKSSVWKNIMVLEGGCPVVGNGNDGTKTFKFQIPSGFPNGKATFSWVWNNRIGNREIYMSCAPITVSGGSDSGKDFYNSLPDLYVVNMPPEECTVAENGNLIIPNPG
;
A
#
# COMPACT_ATOMS: atom_id res chain seq x y z
N MET A 1 -14.68 36.48 43.34
CA MET A 1 -15.17 36.02 42.02
C MET A 1 -13.99 35.43 41.25
N VAL A 2 -13.87 34.10 41.20
CA VAL A 2 -12.78 33.43 40.48
C VAL A 2 -13.26 33.14 39.07
N LYS A 3 -12.67 33.81 38.07
CA LYS A 3 -12.92 33.52 36.65
C LYS A 3 -12.13 32.28 36.28
N ALA A 4 -12.81 31.15 36.08
CA ALA A 4 -12.22 29.96 35.50
C ALA A 4 -11.99 30.21 33.99
N LEU A 5 -10.73 30.26 33.57
CA LEU A 5 -10.38 30.16 32.15
C LEU A 5 -10.50 28.68 31.76
N ALA A 6 -11.53 28.34 30.99
CA ALA A 6 -11.58 27.07 30.27
C ALA A 6 -10.61 27.16 29.08
N VAL A 7 -9.45 26.53 29.19
CA VAL A 7 -8.54 26.33 28.06
C VAL A 7 -9.09 25.14 27.27
N ALA A 8 -9.85 25.42 26.21
CA ALA A 8 -10.22 24.41 25.22
C ALA A 8 -8.97 24.07 24.41
N SER A 9 -8.29 22.98 24.78
CA SER A 9 -7.24 22.38 23.98
C SER A 9 -7.85 21.84 22.69
N PHE A 10 -7.71 22.59 21.59
CA PHE A 10 -7.88 22.05 20.25
C PHE A 10 -6.78 21.00 20.03
N LEU A 11 -7.12 19.73 20.25
CA LEU A 11 -6.33 18.61 19.74
C LEU A 11 -6.39 18.70 18.22
N GLY A 12 -5.35 19.29 17.61
CA GLY A 12 -5.17 19.24 16.18
C GLY A 12 -5.15 17.77 15.76
N GLN A 13 -6.07 17.40 14.88
CA GLN A 13 -6.01 16.13 14.15
C GLN A 13 -4.78 16.21 13.24
N ALA A 14 -3.60 15.94 13.78
CA ALA A 14 -2.47 15.61 12.94
C ALA A 14 -2.90 14.38 12.14
N ALA A 15 -2.91 14.47 10.81
CA ALA A 15 -3.17 13.33 9.93
C ALA A 15 -2.02 12.33 10.10
N ALA A 16 -2.10 11.56 11.18
CA ALA A 16 -1.10 10.60 11.61
C ALA A 16 -1.46 9.29 10.93
N HIS A 17 -1.22 9.17 9.64
CA HIS A 17 -1.47 7.95 8.87
C HIS A 17 -0.31 7.76 7.87
N ILE A 18 -0.20 6.60 7.21
CA ILE A 18 0.99 6.22 6.42
C ILE A 18 0.69 6.18 4.93
N VAL A 19 1.61 6.71 4.12
CA VAL A 19 1.60 6.61 2.66
C VAL A 19 2.96 6.13 2.15
N MET A 20 2.97 5.41 1.02
CA MET A 20 4.21 5.04 0.36
C MET A 20 4.95 6.28 -0.15
N ALA A 21 6.26 6.34 0.12
CA ALA A 21 7.17 7.38 -0.37
C ALA A 21 8.10 6.87 -1.47
N ASN A 22 8.53 5.61 -1.38
CA ASN A 22 9.28 4.92 -2.43
C ASN A 22 8.71 3.50 -2.62
N PRO A 23 8.52 3.02 -3.86
CA PRO A 23 8.62 3.74 -5.14
C PRO A 23 7.72 4.99 -5.19
N GLN A 24 8.08 6.00 -6.00
CA GLN A 24 7.35 7.26 -6.03
C GLN A 24 5.93 7.02 -6.55
N PRO A 25 4.88 7.32 -5.76
CA PRO A 25 3.51 7.08 -6.16
C PRO A 25 3.04 7.93 -7.33
N PHE A 26 1.95 7.51 -7.97
CA PHE A 26 1.15 8.43 -8.78
C PHE A 26 0.68 9.61 -7.93
N SER A 27 0.62 10.80 -8.53
CA SER A 27 0.15 12.03 -7.90
C SER A 27 0.76 12.23 -6.51
N ALA A 28 2.07 11.93 -6.36
CA ALA A 28 2.75 11.86 -5.06
C ALA A 28 2.56 13.11 -4.17
N GLU A 29 2.47 14.31 -4.78
CA GLU A 29 2.22 15.57 -4.07
C GLU A 29 0.82 15.69 -3.48
N TYR A 30 -0.14 14.89 -3.98
CA TYR A 30 -1.56 14.92 -3.62
C TYR A 30 -2.05 13.61 -3.01
N MET A 31 -1.19 12.60 -2.84
CA MET A 31 -1.58 11.35 -2.21
C MET A 31 -1.94 11.57 -0.75
N ALA A 32 -3.10 11.10 -0.34
CA ALA A 32 -3.50 11.15 1.06
C ALA A 32 -2.81 10.05 1.85
N THR A 33 -2.55 10.35 3.12
CA THR A 33 -2.10 9.35 4.10
C THR A 33 -3.25 8.50 4.63
N SER A 34 -4.50 8.94 4.43
CA SER A 34 -5.71 8.27 4.90
C SER A 34 -5.88 6.87 4.29
N PRO A 35 -6.60 5.97 4.98
CA PRO A 35 -6.95 4.67 4.40
C PRO A 35 -7.89 4.83 3.20
N LEU A 36 -8.08 3.74 2.46
CA LEU A 36 -9.16 3.65 1.50
C LEU A 36 -10.51 3.80 2.21
N ALA A 37 -11.50 4.31 1.48
CA ALA A 37 -12.87 4.37 1.95
C ALA A 37 -13.41 2.95 2.15
N SER A 38 -14.10 2.72 3.27
CA SER A 38 -14.62 1.40 3.63
C SER A 38 -15.65 0.87 2.63
N ASP A 39 -16.33 1.74 1.89
CA ASP A 39 -17.25 1.39 0.81
C ASP A 39 -16.54 1.07 -0.53
N GLY A 40 -15.21 1.15 -0.56
CA GLY A 40 -14.38 0.94 -1.74
C GLY A 40 -14.59 1.97 -2.84
N SER A 41 -15.17 3.13 -2.56
CA SER A 41 -15.40 4.20 -3.55
C SER A 41 -14.12 4.70 -4.21
N ASN A 42 -13.00 4.71 -3.47
CA ASN A 42 -11.69 5.12 -3.96
C ASN A 42 -10.70 3.95 -4.19
N PHE A 43 -11.18 2.71 -4.25
CA PHE A 43 -10.36 1.57 -4.67
C PHE A 43 -10.37 1.40 -6.20
N PRO A 44 -9.22 1.06 -6.83
CA PRO A 44 -7.88 0.94 -6.25
C PRO A 44 -7.15 2.30 -6.17
N CYS A 45 -5.98 2.33 -5.52
CA CYS A 45 -5.02 3.43 -5.62
C CYS A 45 -5.49 4.81 -5.15
N GLN A 46 -6.47 4.89 -4.23
CA GLN A 46 -7.11 6.16 -3.83
C GLN A 46 -7.71 6.93 -5.02
N TYR A 47 -8.33 6.20 -5.95
CA TYR A 47 -8.91 6.76 -7.16
C TYR A 47 -9.97 7.83 -6.85
N THR A 48 -9.80 9.01 -7.44
CA THR A 48 -10.73 10.15 -7.41
C THR A 48 -11.08 10.64 -8.82
N GLY A 49 -10.49 10.03 -9.85
CA GLY A 49 -10.69 10.36 -11.25
C GLY A 49 -9.45 10.03 -12.09
N PRO A 50 -9.47 10.30 -13.41
CA PRO A 50 -8.35 10.01 -14.29
C PRO A 50 -7.02 10.67 -13.86
N SER A 51 -7.08 11.81 -13.16
CA SER A 51 -5.90 12.49 -12.62
C SER A 51 -5.17 11.72 -11.51
N SER A 52 -5.82 10.73 -10.89
CA SER A 52 -5.18 9.85 -9.89
C SER A 52 -4.00 9.06 -10.44
N TYR A 53 -3.90 8.90 -11.77
CA TYR A 53 -2.82 8.17 -12.42
C TYR A 53 -1.81 9.10 -13.12
N THR A 54 -1.76 10.38 -12.74
CA THR A 54 -0.70 11.30 -13.23
C THR A 54 0.60 11.07 -12.49
N PHE A 55 1.73 11.27 -13.18
CA PHE A 55 3.06 11.13 -12.59
C PHE A 55 4.08 11.97 -13.38
N ASN A 56 5.12 12.40 -12.70
CA ASN A 56 6.29 13.07 -13.28
C ASN A 56 7.56 12.19 -13.20
N HIS A 57 7.46 11.02 -12.58
CA HIS A 57 8.55 10.07 -12.42
C HIS A 57 8.06 8.65 -12.71
N MET A 58 8.81 7.91 -13.53
CA MET A 58 8.59 6.49 -13.78
C MET A 58 9.63 5.71 -12.98
N ASN A 59 9.18 4.79 -12.12
CA ASN A 59 10.09 3.97 -11.32
C ASN A 59 10.61 2.81 -12.19
N ASN A 60 11.89 2.84 -12.56
CA ASN A 60 12.49 1.78 -13.36
C ASN A 60 12.97 0.65 -12.42
N MET A 61 12.47 -0.57 -12.63
CA MET A 61 12.76 -1.72 -11.78
C MET A 61 13.29 -2.87 -12.63
N ALA A 62 14.56 -3.20 -12.48
CA ALA A 62 15.11 -4.38 -13.11
C ALA A 62 14.76 -5.63 -12.28
N VAL A 63 14.42 -6.72 -12.97
CA VAL A 63 14.18 -8.03 -12.36
C VAL A 63 15.41 -8.47 -11.56
N GLY A 64 15.19 -8.94 -10.33
CA GLY A 64 16.25 -9.41 -9.43
C GLY A 64 17.09 -8.32 -8.75
N GLU A 65 16.90 -7.04 -9.08
CA GLU A 65 17.59 -5.93 -8.41
C GLU A 65 16.82 -5.46 -7.18
N ASP A 66 17.57 -5.13 -6.12
CA ASP A 66 17.01 -4.57 -4.88
C ASP A 66 16.29 -3.23 -5.15
N GLN A 67 14.99 -3.21 -4.88
CA GLN A 67 14.15 -2.03 -4.85
C GLN A 67 13.90 -1.60 -3.41
N LEU A 68 13.69 -0.30 -3.19
CA LEU A 68 13.40 0.24 -1.87
C LEU A 68 11.90 0.47 -1.69
N LEU A 69 11.39 0.08 -0.53
CA LEU A 69 10.07 0.46 -0.06
C LEU A 69 10.22 1.35 1.17
N SER A 70 9.74 2.59 1.09
CA SER A 70 9.75 3.55 2.21
C SER A 70 8.45 4.32 2.29
N PHE A 71 8.25 5.03 3.41
CA PHE A 71 6.96 5.60 3.75
C PHE A 71 7.09 6.99 4.38
N ASN A 72 6.08 7.82 4.16
CA ASN A 72 5.84 9.06 4.90
C ASN A 72 4.66 8.87 5.85
N GLY A 73 4.67 9.60 6.97
CA GLY A 73 3.60 9.57 7.97
C GLY A 73 4.11 9.21 9.35
N SER A 74 3.20 9.21 10.33
CA SER A 74 3.56 9.09 11.75
C SER A 74 2.79 8.05 12.55
N ALA A 75 1.66 7.51 12.08
CA ALA A 75 0.99 6.42 12.79
C ALA A 75 1.21 5.07 12.14
N SER A 76 2.17 4.32 12.68
CA SER A 76 2.43 2.96 12.23
C SER A 76 1.47 1.92 12.79
N HIS A 77 0.55 2.26 13.70
CA HIS A 77 -0.48 1.36 14.21
C HIS A 77 0.06 0.00 14.72
N GLY A 78 1.23 0.00 15.35
CA GLY A 78 1.92 -1.20 15.83
C GLY A 78 2.37 -2.15 14.71
N GLY A 79 2.46 -1.66 13.48
CA GLY A 79 2.72 -2.46 12.28
C GLY A 79 1.44 -3.06 11.70
N GLY A 80 1.56 -4.29 11.20
CA GLY A 80 0.51 -4.97 10.46
C GLY A 80 1.09 -5.76 9.29
N THR A 81 0.21 -6.15 8.37
CA THR A 81 0.58 -6.95 7.20
C THR A 81 0.59 -6.08 5.96
N CYS A 82 1.66 -6.18 5.18
CA CYS A 82 1.72 -5.54 3.86
C CYS A 82 1.73 -6.57 2.74
N GLN A 83 1.08 -6.23 1.64
CA GLN A 83 1.18 -6.94 0.36
C GLN A 83 1.77 -5.97 -0.66
N LEU A 84 2.81 -6.41 -1.37
CA LEU A 84 3.37 -5.71 -2.52
C LEU A 84 2.87 -6.45 -3.74
N ALA A 85 2.06 -5.78 -4.55
CA ALA A 85 1.43 -6.39 -5.71
C ALA A 85 1.68 -5.58 -6.97
N VAL A 86 1.60 -6.23 -8.12
CA VAL A 86 1.73 -5.57 -9.42
C VAL A 86 0.53 -5.93 -10.28
N THR A 87 0.01 -4.95 -11.00
CA THR A 87 -0.90 -5.16 -12.13
C THR A 87 -0.24 -4.70 -13.42
N LEU A 88 -0.50 -5.39 -14.53
CA LEU A 88 -0.01 -4.97 -15.84
C LEU A 88 -0.79 -3.77 -16.42
N ASP A 89 -1.89 -3.37 -15.78
CA ASP A 89 -2.63 -2.17 -16.16
C ASP A 89 -1.87 -0.91 -15.75
N THR A 90 -1.71 0.04 -16.68
CA THR A 90 -1.06 1.35 -16.40
C THR A 90 -2.01 2.39 -15.79
N ALA A 91 -3.31 2.12 -15.80
CA ALA A 91 -4.35 2.92 -15.17
C ALA A 91 -5.39 1.95 -14.56
N PRO A 92 -5.12 1.40 -13.37
CA PRO A 92 -5.93 0.33 -12.81
C PRO A 92 -7.39 0.72 -12.55
N THR A 93 -8.25 -0.28 -12.47
CA THR A 93 -9.68 -0.14 -12.17
C THR A 93 -10.07 -1.18 -11.11
N LYS A 94 -11.34 -1.17 -10.68
CA LYS A 94 -11.86 -2.20 -9.77
C LYS A 94 -11.78 -3.63 -10.33
N SER A 95 -11.68 -3.79 -11.66
CA SER A 95 -11.54 -5.09 -12.31
C SER A 95 -10.09 -5.47 -12.63
N SER A 96 -9.12 -4.62 -12.30
CA SER A 96 -7.71 -4.93 -12.52
C SER A 96 -7.28 -6.10 -11.65
N VAL A 97 -6.55 -7.03 -12.25
CA VAL A 97 -5.96 -8.17 -11.53
C VAL A 97 -4.62 -7.76 -10.97
N TRP A 98 -4.45 -7.92 -9.67
CA TRP A 98 -3.23 -7.62 -8.93
C TRP A 98 -2.57 -8.91 -8.47
N LYS A 99 -1.27 -9.03 -8.70
CA LYS A 99 -0.48 -10.21 -8.37
C LYS A 99 0.55 -9.89 -7.30
N ASN A 100 0.49 -10.60 -6.17
CA ASN A 100 1.44 -10.44 -5.07
C ASN A 100 2.83 -10.89 -5.52
N ILE A 101 3.82 -10.01 -5.30
CA ILE A 101 5.24 -10.30 -5.50
C ILE A 101 6.00 -10.43 -4.17
N MET A 102 5.43 -9.90 -3.08
CA MET A 102 5.96 -10.05 -1.73
C MET A 102 4.85 -9.82 -0.70
N VAL A 103 4.87 -10.60 0.38
CA VAL A 103 4.01 -10.38 1.55
C VAL A 103 4.89 -10.25 2.79
N LEU A 104 4.56 -9.25 3.62
CA LEU A 104 5.20 -8.99 4.91
C LEU A 104 4.16 -9.22 6.00
N GLU A 105 4.06 -10.46 6.51
CA GLU A 105 3.10 -10.85 7.56
C GLU A 105 3.56 -10.36 8.94
N GLY A 106 3.32 -9.08 9.22
CA GLY A 106 3.76 -8.42 10.44
C GLY A 106 5.00 -7.55 10.24
N GLY A 107 5.13 -6.56 11.12
CA GLY A 107 6.30 -5.68 11.14
C GLY A 107 6.37 -4.67 9.99
N CYS A 108 5.26 -4.46 9.27
CA CYS A 108 5.11 -3.44 8.24
C CYS A 108 4.06 -2.38 8.67
N PRO A 109 4.36 -1.06 8.59
CA PRO A 109 5.59 -0.43 8.08
C PRO A 109 6.75 -0.43 9.10
N VAL A 110 6.54 -0.93 10.32
CA VAL A 110 7.58 -1.09 11.34
C VAL A 110 7.17 -2.22 12.30
N VAL A 111 8.13 -2.78 13.03
CA VAL A 111 7.85 -3.61 14.21
C VAL A 111 7.67 -2.66 15.39
N GLY A 112 6.48 -2.60 15.97
CA GLY A 112 6.16 -1.66 17.03
C GLY A 112 4.94 -2.05 17.84
N ASN A 113 4.73 -1.33 18.95
CA ASN A 113 3.55 -1.47 19.82
C ASN A 113 2.64 -0.24 19.78
N GLY A 114 2.97 0.73 18.92
CA GLY A 114 2.12 1.89 18.64
C GLY A 114 2.61 2.64 17.41
N ASN A 115 2.73 3.95 17.54
CA ASN A 115 3.17 4.84 16.47
C ASN A 115 4.68 5.09 16.57
N ASP A 116 5.43 4.08 16.14
CA ASP A 116 6.89 3.94 16.30
C ASP A 116 7.65 4.33 15.01
N GLY A 117 7.03 5.15 14.15
CA GLY A 117 7.60 5.57 12.87
C GLY A 117 7.55 4.49 11.79
N THR A 118 8.44 4.58 10.81
CA THR A 118 8.49 3.66 9.66
C THR A 118 9.92 3.19 9.43
N LYS A 119 10.09 2.02 8.80
CA LYS A 119 11.40 1.55 8.33
C LYS A 119 11.40 1.37 6.82
N THR A 120 12.59 1.40 6.23
CA THR A 120 12.80 1.05 4.83
C THR A 120 12.91 -0.46 4.69
N PHE A 121 12.26 -1.01 3.67
CA PHE A 121 12.35 -2.41 3.29
C PHE A 121 13.00 -2.54 1.91
N LYS A 122 13.48 -3.74 1.62
CA LYS A 122 13.89 -4.13 0.28
C LYS A 122 12.91 -5.14 -0.28
N PHE A 123 12.64 -5.03 -1.57
CA PHE A 123 11.90 -6.02 -2.33
C PHE A 123 12.53 -6.15 -3.72
N GLN A 124 12.16 -7.18 -4.47
CA GLN A 124 12.64 -7.38 -5.83
C GLN A 124 11.45 -7.73 -6.73
N ILE A 125 11.55 -7.36 -8.01
CA ILE A 125 10.67 -7.95 -9.02
C ILE A 125 11.18 -9.38 -9.30
N PRO A 126 10.35 -10.41 -9.15
CA PRO A 126 10.79 -11.81 -9.26
C PRO A 126 11.23 -12.18 -10.67
N SER A 127 12.13 -13.16 -10.77
CA SER A 127 12.55 -13.73 -12.05
C SER A 127 11.36 -14.29 -12.84
N GLY A 128 11.35 -14.07 -14.14
CA GLY A 128 10.25 -14.48 -15.03
C GLY A 128 9.10 -13.48 -15.15
N PHE A 129 9.11 -12.39 -14.37
CA PHE A 129 8.14 -11.30 -14.54
C PHE A 129 8.26 -10.66 -15.94
N PRO A 130 7.15 -10.29 -16.62
CA PRO A 130 7.22 -9.71 -17.95
C PRO A 130 7.83 -8.31 -17.98
N ASN A 131 8.56 -7.98 -19.05
CA ASN A 131 9.03 -6.62 -19.31
C ASN A 131 7.87 -5.68 -19.64
N GLY A 132 8.05 -4.39 -19.34
CA GLY A 132 7.14 -3.32 -19.78
C GLY A 132 6.61 -2.44 -18.66
N LYS A 133 5.67 -1.57 -19.03
CA LYS A 133 5.01 -0.66 -18.08
C LYS A 133 3.94 -1.41 -17.30
N ALA A 134 3.87 -1.13 -16.01
CA ALA A 134 2.92 -1.73 -15.08
C ALA A 134 2.63 -0.76 -13.93
N THR A 135 1.75 -1.17 -13.01
CA THR A 135 1.49 -0.45 -11.77
C THR A 135 1.86 -1.34 -10.58
N PHE A 136 2.72 -0.82 -9.71
CA PHE A 136 3.00 -1.39 -8.39
C PHE A 136 2.00 -0.87 -7.37
N SER A 137 1.60 -1.69 -6.41
CA SER A 137 0.86 -1.27 -5.23
C SER A 137 1.53 -1.76 -3.94
N TRP A 138 1.55 -0.86 -2.96
CA TRP A 138 1.71 -1.19 -1.56
C TRP A 138 0.31 -1.21 -0.94
N VAL A 139 -0.05 -2.33 -0.33
CA VAL A 139 -1.28 -2.48 0.45
C VAL A 139 -0.90 -2.78 1.89
N TRP A 140 -1.57 -2.15 2.85
CA TRP A 140 -1.32 -2.37 4.27
C TRP A 140 -2.62 -2.49 5.06
N ASN A 141 -2.71 -3.57 5.85
CA ASN A 141 -3.72 -3.75 6.88
C ASN A 141 -3.07 -3.51 8.25
N ASN A 142 -3.50 -2.44 8.93
CA ASN A 142 -2.95 -2.04 10.21
C ASN A 142 -3.29 -3.02 11.34
N ARG A 143 -2.35 -3.24 12.25
CA ARG A 143 -2.54 -4.16 13.38
C ARG A 143 -3.46 -3.59 14.46
N ILE A 144 -3.20 -2.36 14.88
CA ILE A 144 -3.87 -1.69 16.01
C ILE A 144 -4.78 -0.56 15.53
N GLY A 145 -5.95 -0.41 16.17
CA GLY A 145 -6.91 0.66 15.88
C GLY A 145 -8.04 0.22 14.96
N ASN A 146 -8.57 1.15 14.16
CA ASN A 146 -9.65 0.87 13.21
C ASN A 146 -9.28 -0.25 12.23
N ARG A 147 -10.27 -0.95 11.69
CA ARG A 147 -10.06 -2.01 10.69
C ARG A 147 -9.93 -1.35 9.32
N GLU A 148 -8.72 -0.92 9.00
CA GLU A 148 -8.45 -0.12 7.81
C GLU A 148 -7.63 -0.90 6.79
N ILE A 149 -7.66 -0.41 5.56
CA ILE A 149 -6.80 -0.84 4.47
C ILE A 149 -6.24 0.40 3.78
N TYR A 150 -4.92 0.43 3.65
CA TYR A 150 -4.19 1.50 2.97
C TYR A 150 -3.71 0.97 1.65
N MET A 151 -3.74 1.82 0.62
CA MET A 151 -3.18 1.48 -0.68
C MET A 151 -2.54 2.71 -1.32
N SER A 152 -1.29 2.57 -1.74
CA SER A 152 -0.60 3.53 -2.60
C SER A 152 -0.12 2.81 -3.85
N CYS A 153 -0.19 3.47 -5.00
CA CYS A 153 0.21 2.89 -6.28
C CYS A 153 1.27 3.74 -6.96
N ALA A 154 2.21 3.10 -7.64
CA ALA A 154 3.30 3.75 -8.35
C ALA A 154 3.39 3.25 -9.80
N PRO A 155 3.68 4.15 -10.77
CA PRO A 155 4.02 3.74 -12.13
C PRO A 155 5.39 3.06 -12.12
N ILE A 156 5.46 1.86 -12.68
CA ILE A 156 6.73 1.15 -12.82
C ILE A 156 7.00 0.78 -14.28
N THR A 157 8.28 0.66 -14.63
CA THR A 157 8.73 -0.01 -15.85
C THR A 157 9.67 -1.14 -15.46
N VAL A 158 9.29 -2.37 -15.81
CA VAL A 158 10.07 -3.58 -15.56
C VAL A 158 11.01 -3.87 -16.73
N SER A 159 12.27 -4.18 -16.42
CA SER A 159 13.29 -4.59 -17.38
C SER A 159 14.04 -5.84 -16.92
N GLY A 160 14.73 -6.54 -17.84
CA GLY A 160 15.49 -7.76 -17.53
C GLY A 160 14.62 -9.00 -17.28
N GLY A 161 13.32 -8.90 -17.52
CA GLY A 161 12.32 -9.95 -17.41
C GLY A 161 12.03 -10.68 -18.72
N SER A 162 10.87 -11.33 -18.77
CA SER A 162 10.42 -12.12 -19.91
C SER A 162 9.83 -11.27 -21.04
N ASP A 163 10.24 -11.55 -22.28
CA ASP A 163 9.60 -11.05 -23.50
C ASP A 163 8.58 -12.04 -24.10
N SER A 164 8.56 -13.28 -23.59
CA SER A 164 7.84 -14.41 -24.21
C SER A 164 6.45 -14.67 -23.62
N GLY A 165 5.96 -13.81 -22.73
CA GLY A 165 4.59 -13.88 -22.20
C GLY A 165 4.48 -13.52 -20.72
N LYS A 166 3.27 -13.70 -20.18
CA LYS A 166 2.89 -13.33 -18.81
C LYS A 166 2.54 -14.53 -17.93
N ASP A 167 3.02 -15.72 -18.27
CA ASP A 167 2.64 -16.97 -17.58
C ASP A 167 3.09 -16.98 -16.12
N PHE A 168 4.35 -16.61 -15.86
CA PHE A 168 4.85 -16.45 -14.49
C PHE A 168 4.03 -15.43 -13.71
N TYR A 169 3.72 -14.28 -14.31
CA TYR A 169 2.83 -13.28 -13.70
C TYR A 169 1.46 -13.88 -13.36
N ASN A 170 0.86 -14.66 -14.27
CA ASN A 170 -0.45 -15.27 -14.03
C ASN A 170 -0.42 -16.33 -12.92
N SER A 171 0.72 -17.00 -12.70
CA SER A 171 0.87 -18.01 -11.64
C SER A 171 1.04 -17.41 -10.25
N LEU A 172 1.36 -16.12 -10.13
CA LEU A 172 1.47 -15.46 -8.83
C LEU A 172 0.09 -15.41 -8.12
N PRO A 173 0.05 -15.41 -6.78
CA PRO A 173 -1.20 -15.25 -6.04
C PRO A 173 -1.85 -13.90 -6.29
N ASP A 174 -3.18 -13.87 -6.25
CA ASP A 174 -3.92 -12.62 -6.31
C ASP A 174 -3.80 -11.83 -5.00
N LEU A 175 -3.82 -10.50 -5.10
CA LEU A 175 -3.90 -9.60 -3.96
C LEU A 175 -5.12 -9.95 -3.10
N TYR A 176 -4.91 -10.11 -1.80
CA TYR A 176 -5.97 -10.44 -0.85
C TYR A 176 -6.51 -9.17 -0.19
N VAL A 177 -7.72 -8.76 -0.55
CA VAL A 177 -8.35 -7.52 -0.07
C VAL A 177 -9.39 -7.84 0.99
N VAL A 178 -9.27 -7.20 2.15
CA VAL A 178 -10.20 -7.28 3.28
C VAL A 178 -10.41 -5.89 3.90
N ASN A 179 -11.33 -5.76 4.84
CA ASN A 179 -11.74 -4.49 5.47
C ASN A 179 -12.43 -3.50 4.52
N MET A 180 -13.00 -3.97 3.41
CA MET A 180 -13.64 -3.12 2.39
C MET A 180 -14.80 -3.85 1.69
N PRO A 181 -16.00 -3.89 2.29
CA PRO A 181 -16.32 -3.31 3.60
C PRO A 181 -15.92 -4.21 4.78
N PRO A 182 -15.61 -3.66 5.97
CA PRO A 182 -15.21 -4.46 7.15
C PRO A 182 -16.25 -5.49 7.60
N GLU A 183 -17.52 -5.28 7.30
CA GLU A 183 -18.61 -6.18 7.68
C GLU A 183 -18.60 -7.50 6.88
N GLU A 184 -17.96 -7.53 5.71
CA GLU A 184 -17.87 -8.73 4.87
C GLU A 184 -16.67 -9.62 5.25
N CYS A 185 -15.51 -9.01 5.50
CA CYS A 185 -14.30 -9.71 5.92
C CYS A 185 -13.39 -8.76 6.70
N THR A 186 -13.09 -9.12 7.96
CA THR A 186 -12.34 -8.23 8.88
C THR A 186 -11.10 -8.90 9.45
N VAL A 187 -10.05 -8.11 9.61
CA VAL A 187 -8.82 -8.52 10.33
C VAL A 187 -9.05 -8.38 11.83
N ALA A 188 -8.74 -9.42 12.61
CA ALA A 188 -8.80 -9.36 14.07
C ALA A 188 -7.96 -8.20 14.63
N GLU A 189 -8.50 -7.46 15.60
CA GLU A 189 -7.75 -6.40 16.28
C GLU A 189 -6.55 -6.99 17.03
N ASN A 190 -5.42 -6.26 17.04
CA ASN A 190 -4.15 -6.67 17.61
C ASN A 190 -3.44 -7.85 16.93
N GLY A 191 -4.04 -8.42 15.87
CA GLY A 191 -3.44 -9.46 15.03
C GLY A 191 -2.88 -8.92 13.71
N ASN A 192 -1.88 -9.62 13.17
CA ASN A 192 -1.47 -9.42 11.78
C ASN A 192 -2.41 -10.24 10.89
N LEU A 193 -2.82 -9.68 9.74
CA LEU A 193 -3.55 -10.43 8.74
C LEU A 193 -2.66 -11.55 8.19
N ILE A 194 -3.18 -12.78 8.17
CA ILE A 194 -2.53 -13.92 7.52
C ILE A 194 -3.07 -14.02 6.10
N ILE A 195 -2.18 -14.03 5.12
CA ILE A 195 -2.55 -14.11 3.71
C ILE A 195 -2.64 -15.59 3.33
N PRO A 196 -3.80 -16.09 2.85
CA PRO A 196 -3.96 -17.52 2.56
C PRO A 196 -2.93 -18.07 1.56
N ASN A 197 -2.55 -17.25 0.58
CA ASN A 197 -1.56 -17.58 -0.45
C ASN A 197 -0.53 -16.44 -0.53
N PRO A 198 0.51 -16.42 0.33
CA PRO A 198 1.41 -15.27 0.44
C PRO A 198 2.45 -15.18 -0.69
N GLY A 199 2.64 -16.24 -1.49
CA GLY A 199 3.68 -16.30 -2.53
C GLY A 199 4.31 -17.67 -2.61
#